data_AF-K2KGK8-F1
#
_entry.id   AF-K2KGK8-F1
#
_cell.length_a   1.000
_cell.length_b   1.000
_cell.length_c   1.000
_cell.angle_alpha   90.00
_cell.angle_beta   90.00
_cell.angle_gamma   90.00
#
_symmetry.space_group_name_H-M   'P 1'
#
loop_
_entity.id
_entity.type
_entity.pdbx_description
1 polymer ?
#
loop_
_entity_poly.entity_id
_entity_poly.type
_entity_poly.pdbx_seq_one_letter_code
_entity_poly.pdbx_strand_id
1 'polypeptide(L)'
;MAMNDTSKGADTVPGALPAEDTPPLVNSPRDDAIADYGMDIQSPMLMRLYELWRSRRVGGKLPARGDFDPVEMKECLGNIFILEYVPELDNFRYTLIGTKIVNWVGVDNTGKLVDEIFDDRMRQFYKGLQARQLPVRTSGKVVWRGKDHVAYELVTLPLSDDKQVVNRFIGAMDFHMKC
;
A
#
# COMPACT_ATOMS: atom_id res chain seq x y z
N MET A 1 -28.43 -19.86 -43.22
CA MET A 1 -27.13 -20.47 -42.83
C MET A 1 -26.19 -19.29 -42.61
N ALA A 2 -26.18 -18.74 -41.39
CA ALA A 2 -25.06 -18.77 -40.43
C ALA A 2 -23.78 -18.14 -41.03
N MET A 3 -23.11 -17.17 -40.42
CA MET A 3 -22.73 -17.06 -39.01
C MET A 3 -22.55 -15.59 -38.58
N ASN A 4 -22.93 -15.29 -37.35
CA ASN A 4 -22.53 -14.09 -36.61
C ASN A 4 -21.03 -14.16 -36.32
N ASP A 5 -20.32 -13.07 -36.62
CA ASP A 5 -19.00 -12.81 -36.06
C ASP A 5 -19.16 -11.77 -34.96
N THR A 6 -19.34 -12.25 -33.73
CA THR A 6 -19.32 -11.42 -32.53
C THR A 6 -17.90 -11.44 -32.01
N SER A 7 -17.08 -10.46 -32.41
CA SER A 7 -15.80 -10.25 -31.77
C SER A 7 -16.06 -9.92 -30.30
N LYS A 8 -15.53 -10.79 -29.43
CA LYS A 8 -15.45 -10.54 -27.99
C LYS A 8 -14.54 -9.32 -27.80
N GLY A 9 -15.12 -8.20 -27.39
CA GLY A 9 -14.37 -7.14 -26.74
C GLY A 9 -13.67 -7.74 -25.53
N ALA A 10 -12.34 -7.65 -25.50
CA ALA A 10 -11.58 -7.94 -24.30
C ALA A 10 -11.94 -6.85 -23.29
N ASP A 11 -12.72 -7.21 -22.28
CA ASP A 11 -12.99 -6.39 -21.11
C ASP A 11 -11.68 -6.24 -20.32
N THR A 12 -10.80 -5.35 -20.76
CA THR A 12 -9.68 -4.89 -19.94
C THR A 12 -10.27 -4.03 -18.84
N VAL A 13 -10.38 -4.61 -17.64
CA VAL A 13 -10.79 -3.86 -16.44
C VAL A 13 -9.76 -2.75 -16.22
N PRO A 14 -10.15 -1.46 -16.26
CA PRO A 14 -9.21 -0.36 -16.07
C PRO A 14 -8.53 -0.49 -14.70
N GLY A 15 -7.21 -0.66 -14.71
CA GLY A 15 -6.39 -0.78 -13.48
C GLY A 15 -5.90 -2.18 -13.13
N ALA A 16 -6.33 -3.24 -13.84
CA ALA A 16 -5.64 -4.52 -13.78
C ALA A 16 -4.44 -4.49 -14.74
N LEU A 17 -3.21 -4.54 -14.20
CA LEU A 17 -2.01 -4.69 -15.03
C LEU A 17 -2.05 -6.06 -15.73
N PRO A 18 -1.70 -6.15 -17.02
CA PRO A 18 -1.48 -7.43 -17.68
C PRO A 18 -0.47 -8.27 -16.90
N ALA A 19 -0.68 -9.60 -16.85
CA ALA A 19 0.18 -10.50 -16.10
C ALA A 19 1.65 -10.46 -16.57
N GLU A 20 1.88 -10.14 -17.84
CA GLU A 20 3.20 -10.00 -18.48
C GLU A 20 3.95 -8.71 -18.12
N ASP A 21 3.23 -7.66 -17.69
CA ASP A 21 3.80 -6.38 -17.25
C ASP A 21 3.85 -6.24 -15.73
N THR A 22 3.51 -7.29 -14.99
CA THR A 22 3.44 -7.27 -13.53
C THR A 22 4.85 -7.37 -12.94
N PRO A 23 5.34 -6.36 -12.19
CA PRO A 23 6.67 -6.43 -11.58
C PRO A 23 6.78 -7.63 -10.64
N PRO A 24 7.96 -8.27 -10.52
CA PRO A 24 8.16 -9.35 -9.55
C PRO A 24 8.00 -8.82 -8.11
N LEU A 25 7.60 -9.70 -7.20
CA LEU A 25 7.70 -9.38 -5.78
C LEU A 25 9.18 -9.25 -5.41
N VAL A 26 9.53 -8.16 -4.74
CA VAL A 26 10.90 -7.91 -4.28
C VAL A 26 10.99 -8.09 -2.77
N ASN A 27 12.13 -8.59 -2.31
CA ASN A 27 12.41 -8.77 -0.88
C ASN A 27 12.77 -7.46 -0.18
N SER A 28 12.96 -6.38 -0.93
CA SER A 28 13.43 -5.09 -0.42
C SER A 28 12.90 -4.00 -1.36
N PRO A 29 12.00 -3.11 -0.90
CA PRO A 29 11.49 -2.00 -1.72
C PRO A 29 12.48 -0.83 -1.78
N ARG A 30 13.40 -0.75 -0.81
CA ARG A 30 14.47 0.24 -0.67
C ARG A 30 15.67 -0.44 0.01
N ASP A 31 16.90 0.00 -0.24
CA ASP A 31 18.12 -0.69 0.22
C ASP A 31 18.21 -0.90 1.75
N ASP A 32 17.48 -0.10 2.50
CA ASP A 32 17.39 -0.08 3.96
C ASP A 32 16.15 -0.81 4.52
N ALA A 33 15.38 -1.48 3.66
CA ALA A 33 14.09 -2.08 3.99
C ALA A 33 13.98 -3.54 3.52
N ILE A 34 13.30 -4.36 4.33
CA ILE A 34 12.96 -5.75 4.05
C ILE A 34 11.44 -5.86 3.93
N ALA A 35 10.97 -6.48 2.85
CA ALA A 35 9.59 -6.85 2.65
C ALA A 35 9.33 -8.28 3.12
N ASP A 36 8.22 -8.44 3.84
CA ASP A 36 7.72 -9.69 4.38
C ASP A 36 6.24 -9.82 4.02
N TYR A 37 5.96 -10.76 3.11
CA TYR A 37 4.61 -11.08 2.65
C TYR A 37 3.90 -12.10 3.57
N GLY A 38 4.62 -12.71 4.52
CA GLY A 38 4.07 -13.55 5.57
C GLY A 38 3.38 -12.77 6.68
N MET A 39 3.55 -11.44 6.70
CA MET A 39 2.97 -10.52 7.69
C MET A 39 3.37 -10.85 9.13
N ASP A 40 4.65 -11.14 9.38
CA ASP A 40 5.21 -11.30 10.74
C ASP A 40 5.35 -9.93 11.43
N ILE A 41 4.20 -9.34 11.77
CA ILE A 41 4.07 -8.00 12.35
C ILE A 41 4.42 -8.04 13.84
N GLN A 42 5.34 -7.18 14.26
CA GLN A 42 5.79 -7.10 15.65
C GLN A 42 5.07 -6.01 16.44
N SER A 43 4.76 -4.87 15.81
CA SER A 43 4.06 -3.76 16.44
C SER A 43 2.60 -4.11 16.76
N PRO A 44 2.17 -4.00 18.03
CA PRO A 44 0.77 -4.22 18.41
C PRO A 44 -0.20 -3.28 17.69
N MET A 45 0.21 -2.04 17.42
CA MET A 45 -0.59 -1.03 16.72
C MET A 45 -0.81 -1.42 15.25
N LEU A 46 0.24 -1.88 14.58
CA LEU A 46 0.14 -2.35 13.20
C LEU A 46 -0.64 -3.67 13.11
N MET A 47 -0.44 -4.57 14.06
CA MET A 47 -1.19 -5.82 14.15
C MET A 47 -2.69 -5.54 14.31
N ARG A 48 -3.07 -4.55 15.12
CA ARG A 48 -4.47 -4.16 15.31
C ARG A 48 -5.10 -3.66 14.00
N LEU A 49 -4.39 -2.83 13.24
CA LEU A 49 -4.87 -2.37 11.93
C LEU A 49 -4.98 -3.52 10.93
N TYR A 50 -4.00 -4.42 10.91
CA TYR A 50 -4.02 -5.60 10.04
C TYR A 50 -5.22 -6.50 10.34
N GLU A 51 -5.50 -6.79 11.61
CA GLU A 51 -6.65 -7.60 12.01
C GLU A 51 -7.98 -6.89 11.70
N LEU A 52 -8.05 -5.57 11.86
CA LEU A 52 -9.20 -4.79 11.42
C LEU A 52 -9.44 -4.96 9.91
N TRP A 53 -8.40 -4.75 9.09
CA TRP A 53 -8.46 -4.95 7.64
C TRP A 53 -8.86 -6.38 7.26
N ARG A 54 -8.27 -7.38 7.91
CA ARG A 54 -8.55 -8.80 7.69
C ARG A 54 -10.00 -9.14 8.00
N SER A 55 -10.56 -8.59 9.09
CA SER A 55 -11.97 -8.80 9.45
C SER A 55 -12.95 -8.23 8.43
N ARG A 56 -12.54 -7.22 7.65
CA ARG A 56 -13.34 -6.64 6.55
C ARG A 56 -13.21 -7.39 5.24
N ARG A 57 -12.30 -8.38 5.14
CA ARG A 57 -12.20 -9.27 3.98
C ARG A 57 -13.28 -10.35 4.02
N VAL A 58 -14.50 -9.97 3.66
CA VAL A 58 -15.64 -10.89 3.61
C VAL A 58 -15.66 -11.62 2.27
N GLY A 59 -15.76 -12.96 2.32
CA GLY A 59 -15.84 -13.78 1.12
C GLY A 59 -14.60 -13.72 0.21
N GLY A 60 -13.42 -13.46 0.80
CA GLY A 60 -12.15 -13.35 0.06
C GLY A 60 -11.93 -12.01 -0.65
N LYS A 61 -12.96 -11.15 -0.70
CA LYS A 61 -12.90 -9.84 -1.36
C LYS A 61 -12.13 -8.82 -0.50
N LEU A 62 -11.48 -7.87 -1.16
CA LEU A 62 -10.80 -6.78 -0.49
C LEU A 62 -11.79 -5.76 0.11
N PRO A 63 -11.45 -5.10 1.22
CA PRO A 63 -12.28 -4.05 1.76
C PRO A 63 -12.12 -2.75 0.96
N ALA A 64 -13.17 -1.94 0.93
CA ALA A 64 -13.19 -0.61 0.36
C ALA A 64 -12.74 0.39 1.43
N ARG A 65 -12.36 1.62 1.04
CA ARG A 65 -12.02 2.64 2.03
C ARG A 65 -13.21 2.96 2.95
N GLY A 66 -14.42 2.93 2.42
CA GLY A 66 -15.66 3.18 3.16
C GLY A 66 -16.00 2.14 4.23
N ASP A 67 -15.35 0.96 4.21
CA ASP A 67 -15.59 -0.12 5.18
C ASP A 67 -14.88 0.12 6.54
N PHE A 68 -14.13 1.22 6.66
CA PHE A 68 -13.35 1.59 7.84
C PHE A 68 -13.85 2.89 8.47
N ASP A 69 -14.44 2.78 9.67
CA ASP A 69 -14.79 3.93 10.49
C ASP A 69 -13.49 4.54 11.09
N PRO A 70 -13.24 5.85 10.92
CA PRO A 70 -12.13 6.55 11.56
C PRO A 70 -12.06 6.34 13.08
N VAL A 71 -13.19 6.14 13.77
CA VAL A 71 -13.24 5.90 15.22
C VAL A 71 -12.56 4.58 15.58
N GLU A 72 -12.75 3.54 14.78
CA GLU A 72 -12.09 2.23 14.98
C GLU A 72 -10.58 2.30 14.78
N MET A 73 -10.11 3.27 13.97
CA MET A 73 -8.70 3.49 13.66
C MET A 73 -8.05 4.56 14.55
N LYS A 74 -8.77 5.13 15.52
CA LYS A 74 -8.35 6.32 16.27
C LYS A 74 -6.92 6.24 16.82
N GLU A 75 -6.51 5.07 17.31
CA GLU A 75 -5.18 4.84 17.89
C GLU A 75 -4.05 4.88 16.86
N CYS A 76 -4.33 4.54 15.59
CA CYS A 76 -3.36 4.55 14.50
C CYS A 76 -3.51 5.73 13.53
N LEU A 77 -4.56 6.57 13.61
CA LEU A 77 -4.79 7.68 12.66
C LEU A 77 -3.59 8.62 12.46
N GLY A 78 -2.83 8.91 13.51
CA GLY A 78 -1.61 9.72 13.38
C GLY A 78 -0.49 9.02 12.59
N ASN A 79 -0.55 7.70 12.50
CA ASN A 79 0.46 6.81 11.94
C ASN A 79 0.06 6.23 10.57
N ILE A 80 -1.08 6.60 9.99
CA ILE A 80 -1.53 6.04 8.70
C ILE A 80 -1.14 6.91 7.51
N PHE A 81 -1.06 6.31 6.33
CA PHE A 81 -1.14 7.02 5.06
C PHE A 81 -2.11 6.32 4.11
N ILE A 82 -2.60 7.05 3.11
CA ILE A 82 -3.40 6.49 2.02
C ILE A 82 -2.71 6.80 0.70
N LEU A 83 -2.50 5.75 -0.09
CA LEU A 83 -2.13 5.84 -1.49
C LEU A 83 -3.34 5.58 -2.35
N GLU A 84 -3.51 6.37 -3.39
CA GLU A 84 -4.53 6.20 -4.41
C GLU A 84 -3.85 6.01 -5.76
N TYR A 85 -4.27 4.97 -6.49
CA TYR A 85 -3.79 4.73 -7.85
C TYR A 85 -4.41 5.78 -8.79
N VAL A 86 -3.58 6.35 -9.66
CA VAL A 86 -3.90 7.40 -10.63
C VAL A 86 -3.71 6.80 -12.03
N PRO A 87 -4.76 6.23 -12.64
CA PRO A 87 -4.64 5.43 -13.87
C PRO A 87 -4.01 6.18 -15.05
N GLU A 88 -4.33 7.47 -15.19
CA GLU A 88 -3.84 8.32 -16.28
C GLU A 88 -2.33 8.62 -16.19
N LEU A 89 -1.73 8.41 -15.01
CA LEU A 89 -0.29 8.57 -14.79
C LEU A 89 0.42 7.22 -14.53
N ASP A 90 -0.33 6.11 -14.46
CA ASP A 90 0.16 4.79 -14.04
C ASP A 90 1.02 4.87 -12.75
N ASN A 91 0.50 5.58 -11.75
CA ASN A 91 1.25 5.97 -10.56
C ASN A 91 0.36 6.04 -9.32
N PHE A 92 0.95 6.25 -8.15
CA PHE A 92 0.23 6.35 -6.88
C PHE A 92 0.45 7.72 -6.25
N ARG A 93 -0.61 8.31 -5.73
CA ARG A 93 -0.59 9.61 -5.04
C ARG A 93 -0.89 9.42 -3.56
N TYR A 94 -0.11 10.07 -2.70
CA TYR A 94 -0.45 10.18 -1.28
C TYR A 94 -1.65 11.13 -1.11
N THR A 95 -2.78 10.64 -0.64
CA THR A 95 -3.99 11.46 -0.42
C THR A 95 -4.23 11.79 1.05
N LEU A 96 -3.57 11.06 1.95
CA LEU A 96 -3.55 11.32 3.38
C LEU A 96 -2.23 10.86 3.95
N ILE A 97 -1.62 11.66 4.82
CA ILE A 97 -0.50 11.26 5.66
C ILE A 97 -0.78 11.72 7.10
N GLY A 98 -0.69 10.79 8.03
CA GLY A 98 -0.92 11.03 9.45
C GLY A 98 0.16 11.92 10.05
N THR A 99 -0.25 12.76 11.01
CA THR A 99 0.63 13.78 11.61
C THR A 99 1.86 13.23 12.32
N LYS A 100 1.79 12.01 12.89
CA LYS A 100 2.97 11.38 13.51
C LYS A 100 4.00 10.98 12.44
N ILE A 101 3.56 10.48 11.28
CA ILE A 101 4.48 10.22 10.15
C ILE A 101 5.15 11.53 9.74
N VAL A 102 4.37 12.60 9.52
CA VAL A 102 4.92 13.91 9.14
C VAL A 102 5.95 14.40 10.16
N ASN A 103 5.69 14.24 11.46
CA ASN A 103 6.63 14.62 12.52
C ASN A 103 7.93 13.80 12.49
N TRP A 104 7.85 12.49 12.24
CA TRP A 104 9.03 11.64 12.16
C TRP A 104 9.86 11.87 10.90
N VAL A 105 9.19 11.94 9.75
CA VAL A 105 9.80 12.10 8.42
C VAL A 105 10.26 13.55 8.20
N GLY A 106 9.55 14.52 8.78
CA GLY A 106 9.84 15.95 8.71
C GLY A 106 9.45 16.60 7.38
N VAL A 107 8.51 16.00 6.64
CA VAL A 107 7.87 16.59 5.45
C VAL A 107 6.48 15.97 5.28
N ASP A 108 5.52 16.79 4.88
CA ASP A 108 4.21 16.34 4.45
C ASP A 108 4.21 16.18 2.93
N ASN A 109 4.11 14.93 2.47
CA ASN A 109 4.07 14.59 1.05
C ASN A 109 2.63 14.40 0.52
N THR A 110 1.61 14.86 1.27
CA THR A 110 0.22 14.79 0.79
C THR A 110 0.09 15.53 -0.56
N GLY A 111 -0.58 14.89 -1.51
CA GLY A 111 -0.75 15.35 -2.88
C GLY A 111 0.35 14.91 -3.86
N LYS A 112 1.50 14.45 -3.37
CA LYS A 112 2.64 14.03 -4.20
C LYS A 112 2.50 12.60 -4.72
N LEU A 113 3.03 12.38 -5.92
CA LEU A 113 3.18 11.07 -6.52
C LEU A 113 4.37 10.32 -5.91
N VAL A 114 4.34 8.99 -5.97
CA VAL A 114 5.41 8.15 -5.43
C VAL A 114 6.76 8.44 -6.09
N ASP A 115 6.78 8.67 -7.40
CA ASP A 115 8.01 8.98 -8.16
C ASP A 115 8.52 10.42 -8.00
N GLU A 116 7.72 11.33 -7.44
CA GLU A 116 8.21 12.65 -7.00
C GLU A 116 9.04 12.55 -5.71
N ILE A 117 8.91 11.45 -4.96
CA ILE A 117 9.49 11.28 -3.62
C ILE A 117 10.58 10.19 -3.62
N PHE A 118 10.32 9.10 -4.33
CA PHE A 118 11.16 7.90 -4.41
C PHE A 118 11.56 7.64 -5.86
N ASP A 119 12.53 6.75 -6.04
CA ASP A 119 12.85 6.24 -7.38
C ASP A 119 11.74 5.32 -7.92
N ASP A 120 11.87 4.91 -9.18
CA ASP A 120 10.88 4.05 -9.85
C ASP A 120 10.70 2.70 -9.15
N ARG A 121 11.70 2.20 -8.41
CA ARG A 121 11.62 0.92 -7.69
C ARG A 121 10.43 0.89 -6.74
N MET A 122 10.13 2.02 -6.08
CA MET A 122 8.99 2.11 -5.17
C MET A 122 7.66 2.08 -5.91
N ARG A 123 7.56 2.73 -7.08
CA ARG A 123 6.37 2.63 -7.94
C ARG A 123 6.15 1.20 -8.41
N GLN A 124 7.20 0.53 -8.91
CA GLN A 124 7.12 -0.87 -9.34
C GLN A 124 6.73 -1.81 -8.19
N PHE A 125 7.22 -1.54 -6.97
CA PHE A 125 6.82 -2.29 -5.79
C PHE A 125 5.31 -2.20 -5.54
N TYR A 126 4.73 -0.99 -5.54
CA TYR A 126 3.28 -0.83 -5.36
C TYR A 126 2.47 -1.48 -6.50
N LYS A 127 2.93 -1.39 -7.76
CA LYS A 127 2.31 -2.09 -8.89
C LYS A 127 2.32 -3.61 -8.69
N GLY A 128 3.43 -4.17 -8.21
CA GLY A 128 3.54 -5.60 -7.90
C GLY A 128 2.57 -6.07 -6.80
N LEU A 129 2.33 -5.23 -5.79
CA LEU A 129 1.31 -5.48 -4.75
C LEU A 129 -0.11 -5.36 -5.28
N GLN A 130 -0.36 -4.34 -6.11
CA GLN A 130 -1.67 -4.05 -6.70
C GLN A 130 -2.15 -5.23 -7.55
N ALA A 131 -1.29 -5.71 -8.47
CA ALA A 131 -1.59 -6.83 -9.36
C ALA A 131 -1.88 -8.14 -8.61
N ARG A 132 -1.25 -8.35 -7.45
CA ARG A 132 -1.40 -9.59 -6.66
C ARG A 132 -2.37 -9.47 -5.50
N GLN A 133 -2.90 -8.27 -5.22
CA GLN A 133 -3.79 -7.99 -4.10
C GLN A 133 -3.22 -8.41 -2.74
N LEU A 134 -1.90 -8.26 -2.57
CA LEU A 134 -1.20 -8.75 -1.39
C LEU A 134 -1.01 -7.64 -0.34
N PRO A 135 -1.30 -7.94 0.94
CA PRO A 135 -0.75 -7.14 2.02
C PRO A 135 0.76 -7.40 2.11
N VAL A 136 1.50 -6.44 2.64
CA VAL A 136 2.92 -6.61 2.92
C VAL A 136 3.30 -5.87 4.19
N ARG A 137 4.17 -6.49 4.98
CA ARG A 137 4.88 -5.86 6.08
C ARG A 137 6.26 -5.47 5.58
N THR A 138 6.70 -4.25 5.86
CA THR A 138 8.06 -3.80 5.59
C THR A 138 8.70 -3.32 6.87
N SER A 139 9.97 -3.60 7.07
CA SER A 139 10.73 -3.11 8.22
C SER A 139 12.11 -2.65 7.77
N GLY A 140 12.66 -1.66 8.46
CA GLY A 140 13.91 -1.06 8.03
C GLY A 140 14.47 -0.06 9.03
N LYS A 141 15.55 0.60 8.63
CA LYS A 141 16.13 1.73 9.36
C LYS A 141 15.81 3.03 8.66
N VAL A 142 15.67 4.10 9.43
CA VAL A 142 15.60 5.46 8.87
C VAL A 142 17.03 5.92 8.61
N VAL A 143 17.64 5.44 7.52
CA VAL A 143 19.02 5.84 7.15
C VAL A 143 19.08 7.26 6.59
N TRP A 144 17.94 7.82 6.17
CA TRP A 144 17.88 9.19 5.68
C TRP A 144 17.87 10.21 6.83
N ARG A 145 18.59 11.33 6.65
CA ARG A 145 18.69 12.45 7.61
C ARG A 145 19.41 12.15 8.94
N GLY A 146 20.33 11.17 8.98
CA GLY A 146 21.18 10.93 10.16
C GLY A 146 20.43 10.36 11.38
N LYS A 147 19.29 9.69 11.15
CA LYS A 147 18.48 9.01 12.17
C LYS A 147 18.67 7.48 12.12
N ASP A 148 19.89 7.02 11.89
CA ASP A 148 20.25 5.60 11.78
C ASP A 148 19.92 4.75 13.03
N HIS A 149 19.72 5.42 14.18
CA HIS A 149 19.21 4.86 15.43
C HIS A 149 17.69 4.64 15.46
N VAL A 150 16.95 5.14 14.49
CA VAL A 150 15.49 4.97 14.36
C VAL A 150 15.21 3.81 13.41
N ALA A 151 14.47 2.83 13.90
CA ALA A 151 13.90 1.77 13.08
C ALA A 151 12.41 2.05 12.85
N TYR A 152 11.88 1.48 11.77
CA TYR A 152 10.46 1.51 11.50
C TYR A 152 9.95 0.14 11.08
N GLU A 153 8.66 -0.06 11.35
CA GLU A 153 7.86 -1.14 10.79
C GLU A 153 6.64 -0.51 10.11
N LEU A 154 6.21 -1.08 8.99
CA LEU A 154 5.10 -0.58 8.18
C LEU A 154 4.28 -1.76 7.68
N VAL A 155 2.95 -1.66 7.74
CA VAL A 155 2.04 -2.52 6.97
C VAL A 155 1.41 -1.73 5.83
N THR A 156 1.38 -2.31 4.64
CA THR A 156 0.68 -1.77 3.46
C THR A 156 -0.41 -2.75 3.07
N LEU A 157 -1.66 -2.30 3.11
CA LEU A 157 -2.85 -3.15 3.00
C LEU A 157 -3.69 -2.71 1.79
N PRO A 158 -3.95 -3.62 0.83
CA PRO A 158 -4.68 -3.27 -0.38
C PRO A 158 -6.17 -3.06 -0.10
N LEU A 159 -6.73 -2.05 -0.75
CA LEU A 159 -8.14 -1.72 -0.72
C LEU A 159 -8.71 -1.71 -2.15
N SER A 160 -9.99 -2.03 -2.27
CA SER A 160 -10.69 -2.07 -3.54
C SER A 160 -12.14 -1.61 -3.34
N ASP A 161 -12.52 -0.54 -4.02
CA ASP A 161 -13.89 -0.02 -3.98
C ASP A 161 -14.85 -0.88 -4.81
N ASP A 162 -14.39 -1.46 -5.93
CA ASP A 162 -15.16 -2.35 -6.81
C ASP A 162 -15.04 -3.85 -6.45
N LYS A 163 -14.21 -4.17 -5.45
CA LYS A 163 -13.88 -5.52 -4.99
C LYS A 163 -13.12 -6.39 -6.01
N GLN A 164 -12.65 -5.81 -7.11
CA GLN A 164 -11.93 -6.50 -8.18
C GLN A 164 -10.51 -6.00 -8.33
N VAL A 165 -10.31 -4.68 -8.37
CA VAL A 165 -9.01 -4.06 -8.61
C VAL A 165 -8.59 -3.25 -7.39
N VAL A 166 -7.32 -3.36 -7.02
CA VAL A 166 -6.74 -2.51 -5.98
C VAL A 166 -6.63 -1.09 -6.53
N ASN A 167 -7.41 -0.17 -6.00
CA ASN A 167 -7.36 1.25 -6.37
C ASN A 167 -6.75 2.11 -5.26
N ARG A 168 -6.61 1.57 -4.04
CA ARG A 168 -6.02 2.26 -2.90
C ARG A 168 -5.18 1.30 -2.05
N PHE A 169 -4.24 1.87 -1.31
CA PHE A 169 -3.63 1.20 -0.17
C PHE A 169 -3.84 2.05 1.08
N ILE A 170 -4.11 1.38 2.20
CA ILE A 170 -3.93 1.98 3.52
C ILE A 170 -2.63 1.44 4.11
N GLY A 171 -1.73 2.35 4.48
CA GLY A 171 -0.50 2.03 5.15
C GLY A 171 -0.48 2.55 6.57
N ALA A 172 0.30 1.93 7.46
CA ALA A 172 0.58 2.49 8.77
C ALA A 172 2.01 2.23 9.20
N MET A 173 2.67 3.23 9.79
CA MET A 173 4.07 3.17 10.21
C MET A 173 4.20 3.26 11.73
N ASP A 174 5.00 2.39 12.32
CA ASP A 174 5.45 2.49 13.69
C ASP A 174 6.95 2.80 13.71
N PHE A 175 7.34 3.82 14.48
CA PHE A 175 8.73 4.25 14.61
C PHE A 175 9.18 3.99 16.04
N HIS A 176 10.34 3.35 16.19
CA HIS A 176 10.91 3.07 17.49
C HIS A 176 12.42 3.32 17.48
N MET A 177 12.93 3.79 18.62
CA MET A 177 14.36 3.86 18.85
C MET A 177 14.88 2.45 19.07
N LYS A 178 15.98 2.10 18.40
CA LYS A 178 16.75 0.94 18.83
C LYS A 178 17.54 1.35 20.07
N CYS A 179 17.41 0.56 21.13
CA CYS A 179 18.35 0.60 22.26
C CYS A 179 19.75 0.18 21.80
#